data_AF-A0A0L0EYC9-F1
#
_entry.id   AF-A0A0L0EYC9-F1
#
_cell.length_a   1.000
_cell.length_b   1.000
_cell.length_c   1.000
_cell.angle_alpha   90.00
_cell.angle_beta   90.00
_cell.angle_gamma   90.00
#
_symmetry.space_group_name_H-M   'P 1'
#
loop_
_entity.id
_entity.type
_entity.pdbx_description
1 polymer ?
#
loop_
_entity_poly.entity_id
_entity_poly.type
_entity_poly.pdbx_seq_one_letter_code
_entity_poly.pdbx_strand_id
1 'polypeptide(L)'
;MLFDYFGLSTGAMVLWGFYMAFLLSAGLAMLGINTNKQVLSASLILSLSYSLSDLFMSIDMVASDFIYWASYDVLTVVALFIARYKWFRHAPQQPAFFYCVLALSINASMFFMMYVDSYLLGTRDPWLLWYIYSWTVISADFVMVGALITNRDFLALYRLFYPQPYTAQKAI
;
A
#
# COMPACT_ATOMS: atom_id res chain seq x y z
N MET A 1 21.19 -12.30 10.13
CA MET A 1 22.00 -11.10 9.86
C MET A 1 21.76 -10.54 8.45
N LEU A 2 22.23 -11.13 7.34
CA LEU A 2 22.03 -10.52 5.99
C LEU A 2 20.54 -10.39 5.60
N PHE A 3 19.72 -11.41 5.89
CA PHE A 3 18.28 -11.40 5.60
C PHE A 3 17.51 -10.36 6.42
N ASP A 4 17.91 -10.12 7.66
CA ASP A 4 17.27 -9.13 8.54
C ASP A 4 17.53 -7.70 8.03
N TYR A 5 18.75 -7.41 7.58
CA TYR A 5 19.08 -6.12 6.95
C TYR A 5 18.38 -5.92 5.60
N PHE A 6 18.12 -7.00 4.85
CA PHE A 6 17.38 -6.92 3.60
C PHE A 6 15.88 -6.62 3.83
N GLY A 7 15.27 -7.20 4.86
CA GLY A 7 13.90 -6.88 5.25
C GLY A 7 13.74 -5.41 5.67
N LEU A 8 14.62 -4.93 6.56
CA LEU A 8 14.63 -3.54 7.00
C LEU A 8 14.88 -2.56 5.84
N SER A 9 15.84 -2.85 4.96
CA SER A 9 16.11 -1.98 3.80
C SER A 9 14.98 -1.97 2.79
N THR A 10 14.28 -3.09 2.61
CA THR A 10 13.10 -3.18 1.74
C THR A 10 11.94 -2.35 2.30
N GLY A 11 11.66 -2.45 3.60
CA GLY A 11 10.66 -1.61 4.27
C GLY A 11 10.97 -0.12 4.15
N ALA A 12 12.22 0.27 4.38
CA ALA A 12 12.67 1.66 4.21
C ALA A 12 12.55 2.14 2.75
N MET A 13 12.83 1.28 1.77
CA MET A 13 12.68 1.59 0.34
C MET A 13 11.23 1.79 -0.06
N VAL A 14 10.31 0.99 0.48
CA VAL A 14 8.85 1.14 0.28
C VAL A 14 8.36 2.46 0.89
N LEU A 15 8.75 2.76 2.13
CA LEU A 15 8.42 4.01 2.80
C LEU A 15 8.93 5.23 2.01
N TRP A 16 10.18 5.17 1.55
CA TRP A 16 10.74 6.18 0.66
C TRP A 16 9.92 6.32 -0.63
N GLY A 17 9.50 5.20 -1.23
CA GLY A 17 8.64 5.18 -2.40
C GLY A 17 7.31 5.92 -2.20
N PHE A 18 6.65 5.72 -1.05
CA PHE A 18 5.42 6.46 -0.72
C PHE A 18 5.65 7.95 -0.54
N TYR A 19 6.74 8.36 0.12
CA TYR A 19 7.10 9.76 0.21
C TYR A 19 7.36 10.38 -1.16
N MET A 20 8.08 9.69 -2.04
CA MET A 20 8.34 10.19 -3.40
C MET A 20 7.05 10.31 -4.22
N ALA A 21 6.13 9.36 -4.09
CA ALA A 21 4.83 9.44 -4.72
C ALA A 21 4.02 10.63 -4.20
N PHE A 22 4.04 10.89 -2.89
CA PHE A 22 3.41 12.06 -2.29
C PHE A 22 4.02 13.36 -2.80
N LEU A 23 5.34 13.52 -2.70
CA LEU A 23 6.05 14.72 -3.15
C LEU A 23 5.84 14.99 -4.65
N LEU A 24 5.86 13.96 -5.49
CA LEU A 24 5.56 14.09 -6.91
C LEU A 24 4.13 14.62 -7.12
N SER A 25 3.14 13.98 -6.48
CA SER A 25 1.73 14.40 -6.61
C SER A 25 1.49 15.82 -6.08
N ALA A 26 2.15 16.20 -4.99
CA ALA A 26 2.06 17.53 -4.40
C ALA A 26 2.73 18.58 -5.29
N GLY A 27 3.92 18.28 -5.82
CA GLY A 27 4.64 19.16 -6.74
C GLY A 27 3.86 19.41 -8.04
N LEU A 28 3.31 18.34 -8.64
CA LEU A 28 2.47 18.47 -9.83
C LEU A 28 1.18 19.26 -9.57
N ALA A 29 0.61 19.16 -8.36
CA ALA A 29 -0.55 19.94 -7.96
C ALA A 29 -0.21 21.43 -7.78
N MET A 30 0.92 21.75 -7.16
CA MET A 30 1.40 23.14 -6.99
C MET A 30 1.70 23.80 -8.34
N LEU A 31 2.28 23.05 -9.28
CA LEU A 31 2.57 23.52 -10.63
C LEU A 31 1.33 23.59 -11.54
N GLY A 32 0.16 23.12 -11.08
CA GLY A 32 -1.07 23.08 -11.86
C GLY A 32 -1.07 22.07 -13.02
N ILE A 33 -0.08 21.17 -13.08
CA ILE A 33 0.10 20.17 -14.15
C ILE A 33 -0.86 19.00 -13.96
N ASN A 34 -0.91 18.45 -12.74
CA ASN A 34 -1.80 17.35 -12.38
C ASN A 34 -2.40 17.62 -11.00
N THR A 35 -3.71 17.92 -10.98
CA THR A 35 -4.44 18.27 -9.76
C THR A 35 -5.35 17.14 -9.28
N ASN A 36 -4.96 15.88 -9.57
CA ASN A 36 -5.72 14.71 -9.14
C ASN A 36 -5.68 14.54 -7.62
N LYS A 37 -6.70 15.08 -6.98
CA LYS A 37 -6.85 15.08 -5.52
C LYS A 37 -6.98 13.68 -4.91
N GLN A 38 -7.50 12.69 -5.65
CA GLN A 38 -7.57 11.31 -5.16
C GLN A 38 -6.17 10.73 -4.99
N VAL A 39 -5.31 10.86 -6.01
CA VAL A 39 -3.93 10.36 -5.96
C VAL A 39 -3.12 11.08 -4.89
N LEU A 40 -3.23 12.41 -4.82
CA LEU A 40 -2.58 13.22 -3.79
C LEU A 40 -3.00 12.83 -2.37
N SER A 41 -4.30 12.59 -2.15
CA SER A 41 -4.80 12.17 -0.84
C SER A 41 -4.35 10.75 -0.49
N ALA A 42 -4.35 9.83 -1.46
CA ALA A 42 -3.95 8.46 -1.25
C ALA A 42 -2.45 8.37 -0.93
N SER A 43 -1.60 9.05 -1.71
CA SER A 43 -0.15 9.08 -1.47
C SER A 43 0.19 9.66 -0.10
N LEU A 44 -0.49 10.73 0.32
CA LEU A 44 -0.33 11.29 1.67
C LEU A 44 -0.74 10.28 2.74
N ILE A 45 -1.92 9.67 2.62
CA ILE A 45 -2.43 8.70 3.60
C ILE A 45 -1.47 7.50 3.74
N LEU A 46 -1.01 6.92 2.62
CA LEU A 46 -0.06 5.81 2.67
C LEU A 46 1.29 6.24 3.26
N SER A 47 1.83 7.39 2.87
CA SER A 47 3.09 7.88 3.45
C SER A 47 2.99 8.05 4.97
N LEU A 48 1.92 8.66 5.47
CA LEU A 48 1.75 8.87 6.91
C LEU A 48 1.50 7.56 7.65
N SER A 49 0.70 6.66 7.08
CA SER A 49 0.39 5.38 7.73
C SER A 49 1.64 4.50 7.89
N TYR A 50 2.45 4.39 6.82
CA TYR A 50 3.70 3.62 6.88
C TYR A 50 4.72 4.28 7.81
N SER A 51 4.82 5.61 7.84
CA SER A 51 5.66 6.32 8.83
C SER A 51 5.24 6.08 10.27
N LEU A 52 3.93 6.08 10.53
CA LEU A 52 3.40 5.83 11.87
C LEU A 52 3.68 4.39 12.29
N SER A 53 3.46 3.41 11.40
CA SER A 53 3.82 2.02 11.67
C SER A 53 5.31 1.88 11.97
N ASP A 54 6.19 2.49 11.17
CA ASP A 54 7.64 2.39 11.36
C ASP A 54 8.13 3.05 12.66
N LEU A 55 7.49 4.16 13.08
CA LEU A 55 7.85 4.88 14.31
C LEU A 55 7.46 4.14 15.59
N PHE A 56 6.33 3.43 15.58
CA PHE A 56 5.77 2.78 16.77
C PHE A 56 6.12 1.29 16.89
N MET A 57 6.57 0.65 15.83
CA MET A 57 6.98 -0.76 15.84
C MET A 57 8.44 -0.91 16.28
N SER A 58 8.73 -1.97 17.02
CA SER A 58 10.10 -2.29 17.43
C SER A 58 10.94 -2.79 16.24
N ILE A 59 12.24 -2.51 16.29
CA ILE A 59 13.22 -3.06 15.34
C ILE A 59 13.29 -4.58 15.47
N ASP A 60 13.15 -5.08 16.70
CA ASP A 60 13.08 -6.51 17.00
C ASP A 60 11.66 -7.00 16.73
N MET A 61 11.51 -7.77 15.65
CA MET A 61 10.23 -8.34 15.25
C MET A 61 9.89 -9.57 16.10
N VAL A 62 8.67 -9.59 16.64
CA VAL A 62 8.09 -10.72 17.36
C VAL A 62 6.84 -11.21 16.62
N ALA A 63 6.48 -12.49 16.75
CA ALA A 63 5.33 -13.06 16.04
C ALA A 63 3.99 -12.35 16.32
N SER A 64 3.85 -11.65 17.46
CA SER A 64 2.68 -10.82 17.74
C SER A 64 2.57 -9.61 16.80
N ASP A 65 3.66 -9.17 16.19
CA ASP A 65 3.73 -7.92 15.43
C ASP A 65 2.94 -7.99 14.12
N PHE A 66 2.75 -9.20 13.61
CA PHE A 66 1.90 -9.46 12.46
C PHE A 66 0.47 -8.95 12.63
N ILE A 67 -0.11 -8.99 13.85
CA ILE A 67 -1.46 -8.44 14.07
C ILE A 67 -1.46 -6.90 14.00
N TYR A 68 -0.38 -6.25 14.44
CA TYR A 68 -0.27 -4.80 14.39
C TYR A 68 -0.12 -4.34 12.94
N TRP A 69 0.73 -4.97 12.14
CA TRP A 69 0.84 -4.66 10.71
C TRP A 69 -0.48 -4.89 9.95
N ALA A 70 -1.17 -6.01 10.21
CA ALA A 70 -2.50 -6.24 9.66
C ALA A 70 -3.48 -5.11 10.06
N SER A 71 -3.41 -4.64 11.30
CA SER A 71 -4.27 -3.55 11.78
C SER A 71 -3.95 -2.21 11.10
N TYR A 72 -2.67 -1.88 10.88
CA TYR A 72 -2.27 -0.68 10.16
C TYR A 72 -2.79 -0.68 8.72
N ASP A 73 -2.71 -1.81 8.02
CA ASP A 73 -3.25 -1.92 6.66
C ASP A 73 -4.77 -1.72 6.64
N VAL A 74 -5.49 -2.37 7.55
CA VAL A 74 -6.95 -2.21 7.68
C VAL A 74 -7.32 -0.76 7.99
N LEU A 75 -6.63 -0.12 8.93
CA LEU A 75 -6.84 1.29 9.26
C LEU A 75 -6.55 2.21 8.07
N THR A 76 -5.53 1.89 7.27
CA THR A 76 -5.19 2.63 6.05
C THR A 76 -6.29 2.49 5.00
N VAL A 77 -6.80 1.28 4.77
CA VAL A 77 -7.93 1.04 3.86
C VAL A 77 -9.17 1.82 4.32
N VAL A 78 -9.48 1.81 5.62
CA VAL A 78 -10.57 2.60 6.19
C VAL A 78 -10.35 4.10 5.95
N ALA A 79 -9.14 4.61 6.17
CA ALA A 79 -8.79 6.01 5.91
C ALA A 79 -8.97 6.39 4.43
N LEU A 80 -8.57 5.52 3.50
CA LEU A 80 -8.78 5.69 2.06
C LEU A 80 -10.27 5.75 1.71
N PHE A 81 -11.08 4.85 2.27
CA PHE A 81 -12.54 4.87 2.05
C PHE A 81 -13.21 6.10 2.65
N ILE A 82 -12.80 6.55 3.84
CA ILE A 82 -13.28 7.80 4.44
C ILE A 82 -12.92 8.98 3.54
N ALA A 83 -11.68 9.04 3.05
CA ALA A 83 -11.24 10.09 2.15
C ALA A 83 -12.05 10.11 0.86
N ARG A 84 -12.28 8.93 0.27
CA ARG A 84 -13.14 8.76 -0.90
C ARG A 84 -14.57 9.22 -0.66
N TYR A 85 -15.18 8.80 0.44
CA TYR A 85 -16.56 9.14 0.77
C TYR A 85 -16.77 10.63 1.04
N LYS A 86 -15.83 11.28 1.73
CA LYS A 86 -15.92 12.69 2.13
C LYS A 86 -15.59 13.66 1.00
N TRP A 87 -14.55 13.39 0.20
CA TRP A 87 -14.04 14.35 -0.79
C TRP A 87 -14.24 13.94 -2.24
N PHE A 88 -14.44 12.65 -2.55
CA PHE A 88 -14.38 12.13 -3.91
C PHE A 88 -15.56 11.25 -4.32
N ARG A 89 -16.68 11.33 -3.58
CA ARG A 89 -17.87 10.47 -3.78
C ARG A 89 -18.40 10.46 -5.21
N HIS A 90 -18.34 11.61 -5.89
CA HIS A 90 -18.86 11.78 -7.25
C HIS A 90 -17.77 11.69 -8.34
N ALA A 91 -16.50 11.58 -7.95
CA ALA A 91 -15.40 11.54 -8.90
C ALA A 91 -15.16 10.08 -9.37
N PRO A 92 -14.79 9.88 -10.64
CA PRO A 92 -14.43 8.55 -11.13
C PRO A 92 -13.26 8.00 -10.32
N GLN A 93 -13.30 6.70 -10.02
CA GLN A 93 -12.23 6.05 -9.29
C GLN A 93 -10.94 6.07 -10.11
N GLN A 94 -9.85 6.40 -9.45
CA GLN A 94 -8.54 6.39 -10.08
C GLN A 94 -7.91 5.00 -9.96
N PRO A 95 -7.16 4.53 -10.98
CA PRO A 95 -6.45 3.25 -10.91
C PRO A 95 -5.55 3.16 -9.68
N ALA A 96 -4.82 4.24 -9.32
CA ALA A 96 -3.98 4.25 -8.14
C ALA A 96 -4.73 3.90 -6.86
N PHE A 97 -5.92 4.48 -6.67
CA PHE A 97 -6.77 4.19 -5.50
C PHE A 97 -7.17 2.71 -5.47
N PHE A 98 -7.56 2.14 -6.62
CA PHE A 98 -7.91 0.72 -6.73
C PHE A 98 -6.75 -0.19 -6.33
N TYR A 99 -5.55 0.05 -6.88
CA TYR A 99 -4.36 -0.74 -6.56
C TYR A 99 -3.99 -0.63 -5.09
N CYS A 100 -4.04 0.56 -4.48
CA CYS A 100 -3.77 0.73 -3.06
C CYS A 100 -4.73 -0.08 -2.18
N VAL A 101 -6.04 0.00 -2.43
CA VAL A 101 -7.03 -0.74 -1.63
C VAL A 101 -6.85 -2.25 -1.81
N LEU A 102 -6.64 -2.70 -3.05
CA LEU A 102 -6.46 -4.13 -3.34
C LEU A 102 -5.19 -4.68 -2.68
N ALA A 103 -4.05 -4.00 -2.85
CA ALA A 103 -2.77 -4.40 -2.30
C ALA A 103 -2.76 -4.39 -0.75
N LEU A 104 -3.28 -3.34 -0.11
CA LEU A 104 -3.43 -3.30 1.36
C LEU A 104 -4.34 -4.42 1.87
N SER A 105 -5.41 -4.76 1.14
CA SER A 105 -6.29 -5.86 1.53
C SER A 105 -5.57 -7.22 1.46
N ILE A 106 -4.73 -7.41 0.43
CA ILE A 106 -3.87 -8.59 0.30
C ILE A 106 -2.84 -8.62 1.43
N ASN A 107 -2.14 -7.51 1.68
CA ASN A 107 -1.14 -7.41 2.76
C ASN A 107 -1.77 -7.71 4.13
N ALA A 108 -2.89 -7.08 4.47
CA ALA A 108 -3.62 -7.34 5.71
C ALA A 108 -3.97 -8.82 5.88
N SER A 109 -4.43 -9.48 4.82
CA SER A 109 -4.74 -10.91 4.84
C SER A 109 -3.50 -11.79 5.08
N MET A 110 -2.37 -11.41 4.46
CA MET A 110 -1.09 -12.13 4.58
C MET A 110 -0.49 -11.96 5.97
N PHE A 111 -0.50 -10.74 6.52
CA PHE A 111 -0.12 -10.48 7.90
C PHE A 111 -1.01 -11.23 8.89
N PHE A 112 -2.33 -11.25 8.69
CA PHE A 112 -3.23 -12.01 9.55
C PHE A 112 -2.96 -13.51 9.51
N MET A 113 -2.70 -14.09 8.33
CA MET A 113 -2.32 -15.51 8.21
C MET A 113 -1.00 -15.80 8.94
N MET A 114 -0.01 -14.91 8.84
CA MET A 114 1.26 -15.02 9.58
C MET A 114 1.06 -14.89 11.10
N TYR A 115 0.15 -14.02 11.56
CA TYR A 115 -0.20 -13.93 12.97
C TYR A 115 -0.79 -15.26 13.47
N VAL A 116 -1.73 -15.86 12.73
CA VAL A 116 -2.30 -17.16 13.10
C VAL A 116 -1.22 -18.24 13.15
N ASP A 117 -0.37 -18.32 12.12
CA ASP A 117 0.67 -19.36 12.04
C ASP A 117 1.78 -19.19 13.08
N SER A 118 2.43 -18.03 13.13
CA SER A 118 3.61 -17.82 13.97
C SER A 118 3.28 -17.55 15.44
N TYR A 119 2.15 -16.89 15.73
CA TYR A 119 1.78 -16.53 17.10
C TYR A 119 0.78 -17.51 17.73
N LEU A 120 -0.35 -17.80 17.07
CA LEU A 120 -1.38 -18.67 17.66
C LEU A 120 -1.03 -20.16 17.58
N LEU A 121 -0.52 -20.63 16.45
CA LEU A 121 -0.09 -22.02 16.27
C LEU A 121 1.35 -22.25 16.74
N GLY A 122 2.14 -21.19 16.88
CA GLY A 122 3.51 -21.26 17.38
C GLY A 122 4.50 -21.89 16.40
N THR A 123 4.19 -21.88 15.10
CA THR A 123 5.11 -22.36 14.05
C THR A 123 6.36 -21.48 14.04
N ARG A 124 7.54 -22.09 14.19
CA ARG A 124 8.82 -21.36 14.23
C ARG A 124 9.68 -21.54 12.98
N ASP A 125 9.47 -22.64 12.27
CA ASP A 125 10.25 -22.97 11.09
C ASP A 125 9.56 -22.44 9.84
N PRO A 126 10.29 -21.72 8.95
CA PRO A 126 9.73 -21.24 7.70
C PRO A 126 9.22 -22.38 6.82
N TRP A 127 8.00 -22.22 6.31
CA TRP A 127 7.40 -23.13 5.36
C TRP A 127 6.74 -22.34 4.22
N LEU A 128 6.04 -23.02 3.32
CA LEU A 128 5.49 -22.41 2.09
C LEU A 128 4.75 -21.08 2.33
N LEU A 129 3.95 -20.97 3.40
CA LEU A 129 3.24 -19.74 3.76
C LEU A 129 4.19 -18.55 3.94
N TRP A 130 5.31 -18.73 4.63
CA TRP A 130 6.24 -17.65 4.93
C TRP A 130 6.86 -17.08 3.65
N TYR A 131 7.21 -17.95 2.70
CA TYR A 131 7.73 -17.53 1.41
C TYR A 131 6.67 -16.81 0.56
N ILE A 132 5.43 -17.33 0.52
CA ILE A 132 4.32 -16.68 -0.19
C ILE A 132 4.05 -15.31 0.42
N TYR A 133 4.00 -15.21 1.75
CA TYR A 133 3.83 -13.97 2.49
C TYR A 133 4.90 -12.95 2.11
N SER A 134 6.18 -13.29 2.23
CA SER A 134 7.27 -12.34 1.99
C SER A 134 7.26 -11.80 0.55
N TRP A 135 7.11 -12.68 -0.45
CA TRP A 135 7.06 -12.26 -1.84
C TRP A 135 5.81 -11.44 -2.17
N THR A 136 4.67 -11.82 -1.61
CA THR A 136 3.39 -11.14 -1.89
C THR A 136 3.39 -9.73 -1.33
N VAL A 137 3.77 -9.55 -0.06
CA VAL A 137 3.74 -8.23 0.60
C VAL A 137 4.71 -7.27 -0.09
N ILE A 138 5.94 -7.70 -0.34
CA ILE A 138 6.94 -6.88 -1.04
C ILE A 138 6.44 -6.48 -2.44
N SER A 139 5.89 -7.44 -3.20
CA SER A 139 5.39 -7.16 -4.54
C SER A 139 4.20 -6.20 -4.52
N ALA A 140 3.27 -6.39 -3.58
CA ALA A 140 2.10 -5.54 -3.41
C ALA A 140 2.49 -4.09 -3.04
N ASP A 141 3.48 -3.92 -2.17
CA ASP A 141 4.01 -2.60 -1.79
C ASP A 141 4.60 -1.86 -3.00
N PHE A 142 5.44 -2.53 -3.81
CA PHE A 142 5.98 -1.93 -5.03
C PHE A 142 4.89 -1.63 -6.06
N VAL A 143 3.85 -2.46 -6.16
CA VAL A 143 2.69 -2.18 -7.00
C VAL A 143 1.97 -0.91 -6.54
N MET A 144 1.78 -0.71 -5.23
CA MET A 144 1.16 0.52 -4.70
C MET A 144 1.99 1.75 -5.01
N VAL A 145 3.32 1.70 -4.77
CA VAL A 145 4.23 2.82 -5.09
C VAL A 145 4.17 3.15 -6.58
N GLY A 146 4.30 2.14 -7.45
CA GLY A 146 4.22 2.31 -8.90
C GLY A 146 2.86 2.86 -9.35
N ALA A 147 1.77 2.39 -8.75
CA ALA A 147 0.42 2.87 -9.05
C ALA A 147 0.21 4.33 -8.62
N LEU A 148 0.74 4.75 -7.48
CA LEU A 148 0.65 6.14 -7.02
C LEU A 148 1.48 7.10 -7.88
N ILE A 149 2.67 6.69 -8.33
CA ILE A 149 3.53 7.50 -9.19
C ILE A 149 2.94 7.65 -10.59
N THR A 150 2.49 6.54 -11.19
CA THR A 150 2.05 6.55 -12.58
C THR A 150 0.56 6.89 -12.73
N ASN A 151 -0.26 6.58 -11.73
CA ASN A 151 -1.72 6.56 -11.81
C ASN A 151 -2.24 5.82 -13.06
N ARG A 152 -1.55 4.74 -13.47
CA ARG A 152 -1.91 3.93 -14.63
C ARG A 152 -2.35 2.53 -14.23
N ASP A 153 -3.18 1.95 -15.08
CA ASP A 153 -3.60 0.57 -14.96
C ASP A 153 -2.62 -0.38 -15.65
N PHE A 154 -1.41 -0.51 -15.08
CA PHE A 154 -0.32 -1.26 -15.73
C PHE A 154 -0.49 -2.79 -15.66
N LEU A 155 -1.24 -3.31 -14.68
CA LEU A 155 -1.60 -4.74 -14.62
C LEU A 155 -2.96 -5.04 -15.27
N ALA A 156 -3.64 -4.04 -15.83
CA ALA A 156 -4.98 -4.15 -16.40
C ALA A 156 -6.07 -4.67 -15.42
N LEU A 157 -5.79 -4.75 -14.12
CA LEU A 157 -6.74 -5.22 -13.12
C LEU A 157 -7.88 -4.22 -12.93
N TYR A 158 -7.59 -2.92 -12.95
CA TYR A 158 -8.65 -1.92 -12.78
C TYR A 158 -9.69 -2.04 -13.90
N ARG A 159 -9.25 -2.22 -15.16
CA ARG A 159 -10.14 -2.42 -16.31
C ARG A 159 -10.95 -3.71 -16.24
N LEU A 160 -10.40 -4.77 -15.62
CA LEU A 160 -11.11 -6.02 -15.41
C LEU A 160 -12.31 -5.86 -14.47
N PHE A 161 -12.13 -5.10 -13.37
CA PHE A 161 -13.20 -4.88 -12.37
C PHE A 161 -14.10 -3.69 -12.68
N TYR A 162 -13.62 -2.71 -13.45
CA TYR A 162 -14.37 -1.52 -13.87
C TYR A 162 -14.34 -1.40 -15.40
N PRO A 163 -15.09 -2.25 -16.12
CA PRO A 163 -15.20 -2.20 -17.58
C PRO A 163 -16.07 -1.01 -18.01
N GLN A 164 -15.55 0.20 -17.84
CA GLN A 164 -16.12 1.43 -18.40
C GLN A 164 -15.27 1.87 -19.59
N PRO A 165 -15.84 2.49 -20.63
CA PRO A 165 -15.06 3.04 -21.73
C PRO A 165 -14.10 4.07 -21.16
N TYR A 166 -12.79 3.81 -21.32
CA TYR A 166 -11.73 4.69 -20.85
C TYR A 166 -11.83 6.04 -21.58
N THR A 167 -12.52 7.02 -20.99
CA THR A 167 -12.22 8.42 -21.27
C THR A 167 -10.86 8.67 -20.66
N ALA A 168 -9.82 8.54 -21.48
CA ALA A 168 -8.50 9.03 -21.18
C ALA A 168 -8.62 10.49 -20.73
N GLN A 169 -8.71 10.73 -19.42
CA GLN A 169 -8.25 12.01 -18.91
C GLN A 169 -6.78 12.01 -19.25
N LYS A 170 -6.43 12.78 -20.29
CA LYS A 170 -5.07 12.95 -20.78
C LYS A 170 -4.17 13.16 -19.58
N ALA A 171 -3.41 12.11 -19.23
CA ALA A 171 -2.30 12.24 -18.33
C ALA A 171 -1.23 13.01 -19.08
N ILE A 172 -0.77 14.10 -18.48
CA ILE A 172 0.63 14.52 -18.64
C ILE A 172 1.47 13.45 -17.92
#